data_AF-A0A8J7SYU9-F1
#
_entry.id   AF-A0A8J7SYU9-F1
#
_cell.length_a   1.000
_cell.length_b   1.000
_cell.length_c   1.000
_cell.angle_alpha   90.00
_cell.angle_beta   90.00
_cell.angle_gamma   90.00
#
_symmetry.space_group_name_H-M   'P 1'
#
loop_
_entity.id
_entity.type
_entity.pdbx_description
1 polymer ?
#
loop_
_entity_poly.entity_id
_entity_poly.type
_entity_poly.pdbx_seq_one_letter_code
_entity_poly.pdbx_strand_id
1 'polypeptide(L)'
;LLSGTLKEYVKTAESGRQRVQSFCPECGTPIYSTRPGDGPKVHALRLGSIVQRDALVPKLQIWRRSARPWLGTLAAIPAHEKGVPI
;
A
#
# COMPACT_ATOMS: atom_id res chain seq x y z
N LEU A 1 5.74 -13.85 1.59
CA LEU A 1 7.05 -14.13 2.22
C LEU A 1 6.80 -14.48 3.67
N LEU A 2 6.92 -15.76 4.00
CA LEU A 2 6.92 -16.21 5.41
C LEU A 2 8.36 -16.29 5.96
N SER A 3 9.35 -16.04 5.10
CA SER A 3 10.78 -16.07 5.35
C SER A 3 11.53 -15.25 4.29
N GLY A 4 12.82 -15.01 4.50
CA GLY A 4 13.71 -14.28 3.59
C GLY A 4 14.00 -12.84 4.01
N THR A 5 15.03 -12.25 3.40
CA THR A 5 15.46 -10.86 3.68
C THR A 5 14.85 -9.91 2.64
N LEU A 6 14.18 -8.87 3.12
CA LEU A 6 13.63 -7.84 2.24
C LEU A 6 14.74 -6.92 1.73
N LYS A 7 14.61 -6.47 0.49
CA LYS A 7 15.42 -5.36 -0.03
C LYS A 7 14.79 -4.04 0.37
N GLU A 8 15.62 -3.06 0.69
CA GLU A 8 15.16 -1.74 1.15
C GLU A 8 15.59 -0.63 0.19
N TYR A 9 14.71 0.36 0.04
CA TYR A 9 14.95 1.59 -0.70
C TYR A 9 14.46 2.80 0.10
N VAL A 10 15.32 3.80 0.31
CA VAL A 10 14.96 5.01 1.03
C VAL A 10 14.42 6.06 0.05
N LYS A 11 13.15 6.44 0.24
CA LYS A 11 12.49 7.52 -0.51
C LYS A 11 12.40 8.78 0.34
N THR A 12 12.79 9.92 -0.23
CA THR A 12 12.51 11.25 0.31
C THR A 12 11.16 11.74 -0.23
N ALA A 13 10.22 12.06 0.67
CA ALA A 13 8.93 12.64 0.30
C ALA A 13 9.05 14.14 0.01
N GLU A 14 8.04 14.75 -0.63
CA GLU A 14 7.95 16.20 -0.86
C GLU A 14 8.13 17.02 0.43
N SER A 15 7.65 16.48 1.56
CA SER A 15 7.87 17.06 2.91
C SER A 15 9.32 17.01 3.43
N GLY A 16 10.28 16.52 2.65
CA GLY A 16 11.67 16.23 3.08
C GLY A 16 11.83 14.99 3.96
N ARG A 17 10.72 14.41 4.47
CA ARG A 17 10.77 13.21 5.30
C ARG A 17 11.21 11.99 4.51
N GLN A 18 12.13 11.23 5.09
CA GLN A 18 12.56 9.95 4.55
C GLN A 18 11.67 8.79 5.00
N ARG A 19 11.50 7.81 4.11
CA ARG A 19 10.79 6.56 4.34
C ARG A 19 11.55 5.41 3.72
N VAL A 20 11.82 4.39 4.53
CA VAL A 20 12.31 3.10 4.07
C VAL A 20 11.14 2.35 3.44
N GLN A 21 11.31 1.86 2.22
CA GLN A 21 10.37 0.98 1.55
C GLN A 21 11.00 -0.40 1.41
N SER A 22 10.38 -1.40 2.04
CA SER A 22 10.89 -2.77 2.06
C SER A 22 10.04 -3.65 1.15
N PHE A 23 10.70 -4.40 0.27
CA PHE A 23 10.05 -5.17 -0.80
C PHE A 23 10.75 -6.50 -1.06
N CYS A 24 10.04 -7.42 -1.72
CA CYS A 24 10.60 -8.70 -2.17
C CYS A 24 11.65 -8.46 -3.26
N PRO A 25 12.91 -8.90 -3.11
CA PRO A 25 13.93 -8.70 -4.13
C PRO A 25 13.62 -9.45 -5.43
N GLU A 26 12.92 -10.59 -5.34
CA GLU A 26 12.66 -11.47 -6.49
C GLU A 26 11.52 -10.98 -7.38
N CYS A 27 10.39 -10.58 -6.79
CA CYS A 27 9.18 -10.22 -7.52
C CYS A 27 8.81 -8.73 -7.40
N GLY A 28 9.59 -7.93 -6.67
CA GLY A 28 9.34 -6.50 -6.48
C GLY A 28 8.13 -6.16 -5.60
N THR A 29 7.42 -7.15 -5.04
CA THR A 29 6.21 -6.91 -4.26
C THR A 29 6.53 -6.08 -3.01
N PRO A 30 5.90 -4.91 -2.82
CA PRO A 30 6.15 -4.08 -1.65
C PRO A 30 5.46 -4.69 -0.42
N ILE A 31 6.16 -4.73 0.71
CA ILE A 31 5.68 -5.39 1.94
C ILE A 31 5.27 -4.35 2.99
N TYR A 32 6.18 -3.45 3.35
CA TYR A 32 5.88 -2.35 4.27
C TYR A 32 6.75 -1.12 3.99
N SER A 33 6.40 -0.01 4.63
CA SER A 33 7.30 1.13 4.76
C SER A 33 7.38 1.62 6.20
N THR A 34 8.53 2.18 6.56
CA THR A 34 8.79 2.67 7.93
C THR A 34 9.74 3.88 7.91
N ARG A 35 10.02 4.44 9.08
CA ARG A 35 11.01 5.53 9.26
C ARG A 35 12.43 4.93 9.27
N PRO A 36 13.47 5.64 8.82
CA PRO A 36 14.87 5.20 8.99
C PRO A 36 15.34 5.26 10.47
N GLY A 37 16.51 4.70 10.79
CA GLY A 37 17.15 4.69 12.12
C GLY A 37 16.76 3.51 13.01
N ASP A 38 17.07 3.56 14.31
CA ASP A 38 16.81 2.44 15.25
C ASP A 38 15.69 2.71 16.27
N GLY A 39 15.09 3.91 16.26
CA GLY A 39 13.99 4.27 17.17
C GLY A 39 12.69 3.50 16.89
N PRO A 40 11.67 3.65 17.76
CA PRO A 40 10.38 2.97 17.63
C PRO A 40 9.78 3.07 16.23
N LYS A 41 9.37 1.91 15.68
CA LYS A 41 8.91 1.78 14.30
C LYS A 41 7.40 1.66 14.21
N VAL A 42 6.83 2.39 13.26
CA VAL A 42 5.47 2.18 12.78
C VAL A 42 5.57 1.67 11.35
N HIS A 43 5.07 0.46 11.12
CA HIS A 43 5.09 -0.18 9.81
C HIS A 43 3.76 0.08 9.09
N ALA A 44 3.83 0.76 7.95
CA ALA A 44 2.71 0.88 7.03
C ALA A 44 2.71 -0.34 6.11
N LEU A 45 1.91 -1.34 6.46
CA LEU A 45 1.77 -2.58 5.70
C LEU A 45 1.09 -2.32 4.35
N ARG A 46 1.53 -3.03 3.30
CA ARG A 46 0.95 -2.95 1.96
C ARG A 46 -0.11 -4.03 1.80
N LEU A 47 -1.36 -3.62 1.62
CA LEU A 47 -2.51 -4.52 1.67
C LEU A 47 -2.46 -5.67 0.65
N GLY A 48 -1.87 -5.45 -0.53
CA GLY A 48 -1.89 -6.41 -1.64
C GLY A 48 -1.31 -7.80 -1.33
N SER A 49 -0.37 -7.90 -0.38
CA SER A 49 0.25 -9.17 0.02
C SER A 49 -0.29 -9.76 1.32
N ILE A 50 -1.31 -9.14 1.93
CA ILE A 50 -1.88 -9.56 3.20
C ILE A 50 -3.01 -10.57 2.95
N VAL A 51 -2.97 -11.70 3.67
CA VAL A 51 -4.01 -12.74 3.59
C VAL A 51 -5.31 -12.25 4.26
N GLN A 52 -5.19 -11.64 5.44
CA GLN A 52 -6.31 -11.11 6.24
C GLN A 52 -6.85 -9.77 5.73
N ARG A 53 -6.60 -9.41 4.47
CA ARG A 53 -6.93 -8.08 3.91
C ARG A 53 -8.42 -7.73 4.01
N ASP A 54 -9.29 -8.73 4.00
CA ASP A 54 -10.74 -8.53 4.09
C ASP A 54 -11.18 -8.03 5.49
N ALA A 55 -10.38 -8.30 6.53
CA ALA A 55 -10.61 -7.79 7.88
C ALA A 55 -10.10 -6.34 8.08
N LEU A 56 -9.38 -5.77 7.10
CA LEU A 56 -8.70 -4.48 7.21
C LEU A 56 -9.48 -3.36 6.50
N VAL A 57 -10.69 -3.09 6.99
CA VAL A 57 -11.57 -2.04 6.43
C VAL A 57 -10.92 -0.65 6.62
N PRO A 58 -10.75 0.15 5.55
CA PRO A 58 -10.18 1.49 5.64
C PRO A 58 -11.00 2.43 6.53
N LYS A 59 -10.35 3.09 7.49
CA LYS A 59 -10.98 4.04 8.43
C LYS A 59 -10.64 5.51 8.17
N LEU A 60 -9.60 5.78 7.38
CA LEU A 60 -9.11 7.13 7.13
C LEU A 60 -8.62 7.22 5.68
N GLN A 61 -8.94 8.34 5.02
CA GLN A 61 -8.43 8.67 3.70
C GLN A 61 -7.54 9.91 3.80
N ILE A 62 -6.27 9.74 3.43
CA ILE A 62 -5.27 10.82 3.38
C ILE A 62 -4.89 11.13 1.93
N TRP A 63 -4.23 12.26 1.70
CA TRP A 63 -3.83 12.72 0.36
C TRP A 63 -5.00 12.94 -0.61
N ARG A 64 -6.21 13.20 -0.10
CA ARG A 64 -7.39 13.45 -0.93
C ARG A 64 -7.26 14.64 -1.88
N ARG A 65 -6.36 15.60 -1.61
CA ARG A 65 -6.05 16.71 -2.52
C ARG A 65 -5.66 16.23 -3.93
N SER A 66 -4.94 15.11 -4.03
CA SER A 66 -4.51 14.54 -5.32
C SER A 66 -5.39 13.38 -5.80
N ALA A 67 -6.52 13.12 -5.12
CA ALA A 67 -7.46 12.09 -5.54
C ALA A 67 -8.08 12.46 -6.89
N ARG A 68 -8.36 11.44 -7.72
CA ARG A 68 -9.06 11.65 -8.99
C ARG A 68 -10.53 11.99 -8.74
N PRO A 69 -11.14 12.92 -9.51
CA PRO A 69 -12.53 13.34 -9.28
C PRO A 69 -13.56 12.19 -9.27
N TRP A 70 -13.36 11.16 -10.11
CA TRP A 70 -14.25 10.02 -10.24
C TRP A 70 -14.17 9.01 -9.07
N LEU A 71 -13.25 9.16 -8.12
CA LEU A 71 -13.09 8.19 -7.03
C LEU A 71 -14.35 8.09 -6.15
N GLY A 72 -15.06 9.20 -5.96
CA GLY A 72 -16.28 9.25 -5.16
C GLY A 72 -17.49 8.57 -5.81
N THR A 73 -17.43 8.28 -7.11
CA THR A 73 -18.54 7.69 -7.88
C THR A 73 -18.32 6.21 -8.17
N LEU A 74 -17.28 5.59 -7.59
CA LEU A 74 -16.90 4.21 -7.89
C LEU A 74 -18.02 3.21 -7.66
N ALA A 75 -18.82 3.40 -6.60
CA ALA A 75 -19.96 2.52 -6.27
C ALA A 75 -21.11 2.60 -7.28
N ALA A 76 -21.17 3.66 -8.12
CA ALA A 76 -22.20 3.81 -9.15
C ALA A 76 -21.78 3.20 -10.50
N ILE A 77 -20.54 2.71 -10.63
CA ILE A 77 -20.06 2.06 -11.85
C ILE A 77 -20.64 0.63 -11.90
N PRO A 78 -21.20 0.19 -13.05
CA PRO A 78 -21.68 -1.18 -13.20
C PRO A 78 -20.61 -2.21 -12.80
N ALA A 79 -20.98 -3.10 -11.88
CA ALA A 79 -20.14 -4.19 -11.42
C ALA A 79 -20.77 -5.52 -11.82
N HIS A 80 -19.95 -6.43 -12.34
CA HIS A 80 -20.36 -7.78 -12.67
C HIS A 80 -19.71 -8.74 -11.67
N GLU A 81 -20.48 -9.65 -11.10
CA GLU A 81 -19.96 -10.67 -10.16
C GLU A 81 -18.97 -11.64 -10.84
N LYS A 82 -19.07 -11.77 -12.17
CA LYS A 82 -18.23 -12.63 -13.01
C LYS A 82 -17.72 -11.82 -14.21
N GLY A 83 -16.82 -12.43 -14.99
CA GLY A 83 -16.30 -11.81 -16.21
C GLY A 83 -17.42 -11.30 -17.12
N VAL A 84 -17.18 -10.16 -17.75
CA VAL A 84 -18.06 -9.65 -18.80
C VAL A 84 -18.00 -10.63 -19.97
N PRO A 85 -19.11 -11.26 -20.39
CA PRO A 85 -19.10 -12.06 -21.60
C PRO A 85 -18.82 -11.11 -22.78
N ILE A 86 -17.62 -11.23 -23.33
CA ILE A 86 -17.20 -10.58 -24.59
C ILE A 86 -17.83 -11.30 -25.79
#